data_AF-A0A838TPA7-F1
#
_entry.id   AF-A0A838TPA7-F1
#
_cell.length_a   1.000
_cell.length_b   1.000
_cell.length_c   1.000
_cell.angle_alpha   90.00
_cell.angle_beta   90.00
_cell.angle_gamma   90.00
#
_symmetry.space_group_name_H-M   'P 1'
#
loop_
_entity.id
_entity.type
_entity.pdbx_description
1 polymer ?
#
loop_
_entity_poly.entity_id
_entity_poly.type
_entity_poly.pdbx_seq_one_letter_code
_entity_poly.pdbx_strand_id
1 'polypeptide(L)'
;MKTVTFPRDDTVVIYDILILVKKKKVAKNKNTSLKSVAASVASKPYYISVVMLWGLYLLFLFNSPNTASAQLHISEQAVNLLRLTIAIPYLLIWLTAAYSFTKIKSYAQLISPSRESSAYHKIANGILFLFISLIVSTLMGSLRTFFGDYADTRPIFTILTNYAYILPYLCAFTLILRGTIELSHQPEELKISLKKYIVCGVPFILFAYVWLELIFTNQTRLIPGEGNRFATYYLKDSLLVLTVVIPSLITWFVGLVTVLKLWLYRRVVKGIIYKRALSSLVYGLTGVVFGSIILQALLSLGNRRLLDLGLAGLLGVIYVFIFIQIVGFLLIARSAKKLTKIEAV
;
A
#
# COMPACT_ATOMS: atom_id res chain seq x y z
N MET A 1 65.57 38.48 -20.52
CA MET A 1 64.88 37.63 -19.52
C MET A 1 65.35 36.20 -19.70
N LYS A 2 66.10 35.63 -18.74
CA LYS A 2 66.52 34.24 -18.75
C LYS A 2 65.43 33.41 -18.06
N THR A 3 64.84 32.47 -18.80
CA THR A 3 63.91 31.47 -18.28
C THR A 3 64.70 30.43 -17.48
N VAL A 4 64.46 30.39 -16.17
CA VAL A 4 64.98 29.37 -15.28
C VAL A 4 64.04 28.16 -15.35
N THR A 5 64.51 27.08 -15.96
CA THR A 5 63.82 25.78 -15.95
C THR A 5 64.23 25.01 -14.72
N PHE A 6 63.30 24.80 -13.79
CA PHE A 6 63.51 23.95 -12.62
C PHE A 6 63.40 22.46 -13.01
N PRO A 7 64.28 21.60 -12.51
CA PRO A 7 64.20 20.15 -12.72
C PRO A 7 62.95 19.60 -12.00
N ARG A 8 62.18 18.81 -12.73
CA ARG A 8 60.97 18.15 -12.22
C ARG A 8 61.41 17.07 -11.26
N ASP A 9 61.12 17.27 -9.97
CA ASP A 9 61.49 16.37 -8.88
C ASP A 9 60.65 15.08 -8.96
N ASP A 10 61.31 13.96 -9.27
CA ASP A 10 60.68 12.64 -9.46
C ASP A 10 59.95 12.11 -8.20
N THR A 11 60.20 12.74 -7.04
CA THR A 11 59.51 12.41 -5.78
C THR A 11 58.01 12.76 -5.79
N VAL A 12 57.58 13.75 -6.58
CA VAL A 12 56.16 14.16 -6.66
C VAL A 12 55.30 13.07 -7.32
N VAL A 13 55.86 12.32 -8.27
CA VAL A 13 55.13 11.28 -9.02
C VAL A 13 54.76 10.08 -8.12
N ILE A 14 55.61 9.75 -7.14
CA ILE A 14 55.39 8.62 -6.23
C ILE A 14 54.24 8.91 -5.24
N TYR A 15 54.14 10.15 -4.74
CA TYR A 15 53.06 10.56 -3.82
C TYR A 15 51.68 10.52 -4.49
N ASP A 16 51.57 10.97 -5.74
CA ASP A 16 50.30 10.95 -6.48
C ASP A 16 49.83 9.52 -6.78
N ILE A 17 50.75 8.61 -7.12
CA ILE A 17 50.45 7.19 -7.32
C ILE A 17 49.96 6.55 -6.01
N LEU A 18 50.59 6.86 -4.87
CA LEU A 18 50.17 6.36 -3.56
C LEU A 18 48.79 6.87 -3.14
N ILE A 19 48.47 8.15 -3.39
CA ILE A 19 47.14 8.71 -3.15
C ILE A 19 46.09 8.04 -4.04
N LEU A 20 46.40 7.80 -5.32
CA LEU A 20 45.51 7.10 -6.25
C LEU A 20 45.27 5.65 -5.84
N VAL A 21 46.30 4.91 -5.44
CA VAL A 21 46.17 3.51 -4.98
C VAL A 21 45.36 3.45 -3.68
N LYS A 22 45.59 4.38 -2.74
CA LYS A 22 44.82 4.44 -1.49
C LYS A 22 43.34 4.78 -1.76
N LYS A 23 43.05 5.72 -2.67
CA LYS A 23 41.68 6.01 -3.14
C LYS A 23 41.02 4.79 -3.80
N LYS A 24 41.75 4.05 -4.66
CA LYS A 24 41.24 2.84 -5.33
C LYS A 24 40.96 1.70 -4.35
N LYS A 25 41.82 1.51 -3.34
CA LYS A 25 41.64 0.48 -2.30
C LYS A 25 40.48 0.82 -1.36
N VAL A 26 40.33 2.10 -0.98
CA VAL A 26 39.16 2.59 -0.21
C VAL A 26 37.87 2.44 -1.02
N ALA A 27 37.87 2.77 -2.31
CA ALA A 27 36.71 2.59 -3.19
C ALA A 27 36.32 1.10 -3.35
N LYS A 28 37.31 0.21 -3.51
CA LYS A 28 37.07 -1.25 -3.62
C LYS A 28 36.50 -1.82 -2.32
N ASN A 29 37.02 -1.42 -1.16
CA ASN A 29 36.50 -1.89 0.14
C ASN A 29 35.08 -1.35 0.41
N LYS A 30 34.81 -0.10 0.04
CA LYS A 30 33.48 0.52 0.17
C LYS A 30 32.42 -0.16 -0.72
N ASN A 31 32.80 -0.63 -1.91
CA ASN A 31 31.89 -1.39 -2.78
C ASN A 31 31.56 -2.79 -2.25
N THR A 32 32.46 -3.40 -1.47
CA THR A 32 32.22 -4.73 -0.90
C THR A 32 31.32 -4.62 0.34
N SER A 33 31.49 -3.56 1.14
CA SER A 33 30.61 -3.29 2.28
C SER A 33 29.20 -2.88 1.83
N LEU A 34 29.05 -2.01 0.82
CA LEU A 34 27.73 -1.60 0.31
C LEU A 34 26.91 -2.77 -0.26
N LYS A 35 27.56 -3.73 -0.96
CA LYS A 35 26.90 -4.96 -1.41
C LYS A 35 26.44 -5.85 -0.26
N SER A 36 27.21 -5.94 0.83
CA SER A 36 26.82 -6.70 2.02
C SER A 36 25.68 -6.03 2.80
N VAL A 37 25.66 -4.70 2.88
CA VAL A 37 24.62 -3.93 3.58
C VAL A 37 23.30 -3.99 2.81
N ALA A 38 23.31 -3.82 1.49
CA ALA A 38 22.13 -3.96 0.63
C ALA A 38 21.52 -5.38 0.65
N ALA A 39 22.33 -6.40 0.98
CA ALA A 39 21.88 -7.77 1.13
C ALA A 39 21.28 -8.09 2.53
N SER A 40 21.38 -7.18 3.50
CA SER A 40 21.16 -7.50 4.92
C SER A 40 19.86 -7.01 5.55
N VAL A 41 18.90 -6.44 4.80
CA VAL A 41 17.54 -6.45 5.34
C VAL A 41 17.12 -7.90 5.41
N ALA A 42 17.11 -8.46 6.61
CA ALA A 42 16.56 -9.78 6.89
C ALA A 42 15.10 -9.77 6.44
N SER A 43 14.88 -10.17 5.19
CA SER A 43 13.56 -10.19 4.55
C SER A 43 12.83 -11.49 4.88
N LYS A 44 13.59 -12.54 5.24
CA LYS A 44 13.10 -13.83 5.73
C LYS A 44 11.99 -13.74 6.79
N PRO A 45 12.13 -12.98 7.91
CA PRO A 45 11.08 -12.91 8.92
C PRO A 45 9.75 -12.42 8.35
N TYR A 46 9.75 -11.41 7.48
CA TYR A 46 8.51 -10.89 6.89
C TYR A 46 7.79 -11.94 6.04
N TYR A 47 8.51 -12.72 5.22
CA TYR A 47 7.89 -13.78 4.42
C TYR A 47 7.42 -14.97 5.27
N ILE A 48 8.18 -15.34 6.30
CA ILE A 48 7.77 -16.37 7.25
C ILE A 48 6.48 -15.94 7.95
N SER A 49 6.39 -14.68 8.42
CA SER A 49 5.17 -14.13 9.00
C SER A 49 4.00 -14.16 8.01
N VAL A 50 4.21 -13.81 6.73
CA VAL A 50 3.16 -13.91 5.69
C VAL A 50 2.64 -15.34 5.58
N VAL A 51 3.52 -16.34 5.49
CA VAL A 51 3.13 -17.75 5.35
C VAL A 51 2.39 -18.26 6.59
N MET A 52 2.85 -17.90 7.79
CA MET A 52 2.15 -18.25 9.04
C MET A 52 0.74 -17.63 9.08
N LEU A 53 0.62 -16.35 8.69
CA LEU A 53 -0.66 -15.66 8.64
C LEU A 53 -1.58 -16.21 7.54
N TRP A 54 -1.03 -16.71 6.43
CA TRP A 54 -1.81 -17.45 5.43
C TRP A 54 -2.44 -18.70 6.04
N GLY A 55 -1.66 -19.51 6.75
CA GLY A 55 -2.15 -20.69 7.45
C GLY A 55 -3.29 -20.34 8.42
N LEU A 56 -3.10 -19.29 9.23
CA LEU A 56 -4.12 -18.81 10.16
C LEU A 56 -5.40 -18.34 9.44
N TYR A 57 -5.27 -17.56 8.37
CA TYR A 57 -6.41 -17.08 7.60
C TYR A 57 -7.19 -18.22 6.93
N LEU A 58 -6.48 -19.18 6.31
CA LEU A 58 -7.11 -20.35 5.70
C LEU A 58 -7.79 -21.23 6.75
N LEU A 59 -7.19 -21.38 7.94
CA LEU A 59 -7.82 -22.07 9.06
C LEU A 59 -9.15 -21.41 9.44
N PHE A 60 -9.20 -20.08 9.61
CA PHE A 60 -10.47 -19.41 9.87
C PHE A 60 -11.46 -19.51 8.71
N LEU A 61 -10.97 -19.40 7.46
CA LEU A 61 -11.82 -19.44 6.28
C LEU A 61 -12.55 -20.79 6.14
N PHE A 62 -11.84 -21.90 6.29
CA PHE A 62 -12.40 -23.24 6.11
C PHE A 62 -13.16 -23.77 7.33
N ASN A 63 -12.85 -23.30 8.53
CA ASN A 63 -13.61 -23.65 9.74
C ASN A 63 -14.80 -22.71 9.99
N SER A 64 -14.98 -21.66 9.18
CA SER A 64 -16.12 -20.76 9.34
C SER A 64 -17.45 -21.42 8.88
N PRO A 65 -18.54 -21.24 9.64
CA PRO A 65 -19.85 -21.81 9.31
C PRO A 65 -20.25 -21.51 7.86
N ASN A 66 -20.73 -22.53 7.14
CA ASN A 66 -21.16 -22.37 5.74
C ASN A 66 -22.66 -22.16 5.66
N THR A 67 -23.01 -20.94 5.28
CA THR A 67 -24.36 -20.38 5.35
C THR A 67 -24.88 -20.10 3.95
N ALA A 68 -23.93 -19.92 3.02
CA ALA A 68 -24.18 -19.64 1.62
C ALA A 68 -24.71 -20.89 0.90
N SER A 69 -24.32 -22.09 1.34
CA SER A 69 -24.83 -23.35 0.77
C SER A 69 -26.36 -23.45 0.87
N ALA A 70 -26.92 -23.15 2.05
CA ALA A 70 -28.37 -23.15 2.27
C ALA A 70 -29.10 -22.04 1.50
N GLN A 71 -28.47 -20.88 1.30
CA GLN A 71 -29.09 -19.72 0.65
C GLN A 71 -29.03 -19.77 -0.87
N LEU A 72 -27.92 -20.24 -1.43
CA LEU A 72 -27.66 -20.27 -2.86
C LEU A 72 -27.96 -21.64 -3.49
N HIS A 73 -28.40 -22.63 -2.69
CA HIS A 73 -28.65 -24.00 -3.12
C HIS A 73 -27.45 -24.64 -3.85
N ILE A 74 -26.23 -24.32 -3.41
CA ILE A 74 -24.98 -24.86 -3.96
C ILE A 74 -24.32 -25.81 -2.97
N SER A 75 -23.61 -26.82 -3.48
CA SER A 75 -22.89 -27.77 -2.65
C SER A 75 -21.82 -27.06 -1.79
N GLU A 76 -21.52 -27.63 -0.62
CA GLU A 76 -20.48 -27.08 0.26
C GLU A 76 -19.11 -27.01 -0.43
N GLN A 77 -18.81 -27.99 -1.28
CA GLN A 77 -17.61 -28.01 -2.10
C GLN A 77 -17.53 -26.82 -3.05
N ALA A 78 -18.64 -26.45 -3.70
CA ALA A 78 -18.70 -25.28 -4.57
C ALA A 78 -18.46 -23.98 -3.79
N VAL A 79 -19.01 -23.85 -2.58
CA VAL A 79 -18.72 -22.69 -1.71
C VAL A 79 -17.25 -22.64 -1.32
N ASN A 80 -16.65 -23.77 -0.96
CA ASN A 80 -15.24 -23.83 -0.56
C ASN A 80 -14.30 -23.48 -1.72
N LEU A 81 -14.61 -23.95 -2.93
CA LEU A 81 -13.89 -23.55 -4.15
C LEU A 81 -14.03 -22.04 -4.40
N LEU A 82 -15.23 -21.49 -4.25
CA LEU A 82 -15.47 -20.05 -4.40
C LEU A 82 -14.70 -19.22 -3.36
N ARG A 83 -14.68 -19.67 -2.10
CA ARG A 83 -13.86 -19.07 -1.04
C ARG A 83 -12.38 -19.09 -1.41
N LEU A 84 -11.89 -20.21 -1.96
CA LEU A 84 -10.49 -20.35 -2.38
C LEU A 84 -10.14 -19.43 -3.55
N THR A 85 -11.02 -19.25 -4.53
CA THR A 85 -10.78 -18.35 -5.68
C THR A 85 -10.68 -16.89 -5.25
N ILE A 86 -11.32 -16.50 -4.15
CA ILE A 86 -11.17 -15.16 -3.55
C ILE A 86 -9.92 -15.11 -2.67
N ALA A 87 -9.69 -16.13 -1.84
CA ALA A 87 -8.58 -16.19 -0.90
C ALA A 87 -7.21 -16.10 -1.59
N ILE A 88 -6.96 -16.89 -2.64
CA ILE A 88 -5.66 -16.96 -3.31
C ILE A 88 -5.19 -15.56 -3.78
N PRO A 89 -6.01 -14.77 -4.51
CA PRO A 89 -5.66 -13.40 -4.86
C PRO A 89 -5.36 -12.49 -3.65
N TYR A 90 -6.10 -12.59 -2.54
CA TYR A 90 -5.79 -11.83 -1.32
C TYR A 90 -4.44 -12.23 -0.72
N LEU A 91 -4.12 -13.52 -0.69
CA LEU A 91 -2.82 -14.01 -0.23
C LEU A 91 -1.68 -13.46 -1.10
N LEU A 92 -1.87 -13.42 -2.43
CA LEU A 92 -0.92 -12.79 -3.34
C LEU A 92 -0.74 -11.29 -3.08
N ILE A 93 -1.80 -10.56 -2.71
CA ILE A 93 -1.65 -9.16 -2.27
C ILE A 93 -0.71 -9.09 -1.06
N TRP A 94 -0.87 -9.95 -0.05
CA TRP A 94 -0.03 -9.90 1.16
C TRP A 94 1.45 -10.13 0.83
N LEU A 95 1.73 -11.14 -0.01
CA LEU A 95 3.10 -11.44 -0.44
C LEU A 95 3.70 -10.28 -1.24
N THR A 96 2.95 -9.71 -2.18
CA THR A 96 3.44 -8.60 -3.00
C THR A 96 3.60 -7.30 -2.20
N ALA A 97 2.74 -7.05 -1.20
CA ALA A 97 2.87 -5.93 -0.27
C ALA A 97 4.12 -6.07 0.63
N ALA A 98 4.35 -7.25 1.21
CA ALA A 98 5.56 -7.54 1.98
C ALA A 98 6.83 -7.41 1.12
N TYR A 99 6.78 -7.92 -0.12
CA TYR A 99 7.87 -7.76 -1.09
C TYR A 99 8.13 -6.29 -1.44
N SER A 100 7.08 -5.50 -1.69
CA SER A 100 7.17 -4.06 -1.93
C SER A 100 7.84 -3.32 -0.77
N PHE A 101 7.36 -3.56 0.45
CA PHE A 101 7.93 -3.01 1.68
C PHE A 101 9.43 -3.32 1.81
N THR A 102 9.82 -4.60 1.69
CA THR A 102 11.23 -4.99 1.85
C THR A 102 12.14 -4.32 0.83
N LYS A 103 11.67 -4.12 -0.41
CA LYS A 103 12.46 -3.43 -1.44
C LYS A 103 12.60 -1.93 -1.19
N ILE A 104 11.53 -1.24 -0.83
CA ILE A 104 11.62 0.20 -0.48
C ILE A 104 12.47 0.41 0.77
N LYS A 105 12.33 -0.46 1.79
CA LYS A 105 13.15 -0.41 3.00
C LYS A 105 14.64 -0.64 2.71
N SER A 106 14.96 -1.63 1.86
CA SER A 106 16.35 -1.89 1.44
C SER A 106 16.93 -0.70 0.69
N TYR A 107 16.14 -0.07 -0.17
CA TYR A 107 16.56 1.14 -0.88
C TYR A 107 16.81 2.30 0.09
N ALA A 108 15.89 2.58 1.02
CA ALA A 108 16.05 3.62 2.03
C ALA A 108 17.36 3.46 2.84
N GLN A 109 17.67 2.22 3.24
CA GLN A 109 18.91 1.92 3.96
C GLN A 109 20.17 2.09 3.11
N LEU A 110 20.12 1.74 1.81
CA LEU A 110 21.25 1.94 0.90
C LEU A 110 21.62 3.41 0.79
N ILE A 111 20.62 4.29 0.70
CA ILE A 111 20.84 5.74 0.64
C ILE A 111 20.88 6.39 2.03
N SER A 112 21.07 5.62 3.12
CA SER A 112 20.99 6.13 4.50
C SER A 112 21.81 7.39 4.80
N PRO A 113 22.99 7.64 4.18
CA PRO A 113 23.72 8.88 4.40
C PRO A 113 23.08 10.12 3.76
N SER A 114 22.12 9.95 2.84
CA SER A 114 21.48 11.05 2.13
C SER A 114 20.30 11.63 2.91
N ARG A 115 20.01 12.92 2.69
CA ARG A 115 18.82 13.59 3.25
C ARG A 115 17.50 12.92 2.82
N GLU A 116 17.49 12.28 1.65
CA GLU A 116 16.28 11.62 1.10
C GLU A 116 15.95 10.30 1.81
N SER A 117 16.93 9.68 2.49
CA SER A 117 16.73 8.41 3.22
C SER A 117 15.55 8.45 4.18
N SER A 118 15.47 9.50 5.00
CA SER A 118 14.39 9.69 5.98
C SER A 118 13.01 9.66 5.31
N ALA A 119 12.89 10.27 4.15
CA ALA A 119 11.65 10.31 3.39
C ALA A 119 11.26 8.92 2.86
N TYR A 120 12.22 8.17 2.30
CA TYR A 120 11.98 6.79 1.85
C TYR A 120 11.71 5.83 3.01
N HIS A 121 12.26 6.05 4.20
CA HIS A 121 11.90 5.30 5.41
C HIS A 121 10.45 5.53 5.82
N LYS A 122 9.95 6.77 5.75
CA LYS A 122 8.53 7.07 6.00
C LYS A 122 7.62 6.39 4.98
N ILE A 123 7.99 6.41 3.69
CA ILE A 123 7.27 5.69 2.64
C ILE A 123 7.29 4.17 2.91
N ALA A 124 8.44 3.59 3.27
CA ALA A 124 8.56 2.18 3.61
C ALA A 124 7.63 1.81 4.77
N ASN A 125 7.66 2.58 5.85
CA ASN A 125 6.79 2.35 7.01
C ASN A 125 5.32 2.50 6.65
N GLY A 126 4.96 3.47 5.81
CA GLY A 126 3.60 3.57 5.29
C GLY A 126 3.16 2.33 4.51
N ILE A 127 4.02 1.77 3.65
CA ILE A 127 3.75 0.50 2.95
C ILE A 127 3.64 -0.67 3.93
N LEU A 128 4.43 -0.69 5.01
CA LEU A 128 4.30 -1.69 6.08
C LEU A 128 2.92 -1.60 6.75
N PHE A 129 2.42 -0.39 7.04
CA PHE A 129 1.07 -0.21 7.58
C PHE A 129 -0.02 -0.62 6.58
N LEU A 130 0.17 -0.44 5.26
CA LEU A 130 -0.74 -1.00 4.25
C LEU A 130 -0.73 -2.52 4.26
N PHE A 131 0.45 -3.14 4.38
CA PHE A 131 0.56 -4.58 4.49
C PHE A 131 -0.15 -5.11 5.74
N ILE A 132 0.06 -4.46 6.89
CA ILE A 132 -0.62 -4.81 8.15
C ILE A 132 -2.14 -4.58 8.02
N SER A 133 -2.58 -3.49 7.39
CA SER A 133 -4.01 -3.20 7.21
C SER A 133 -4.70 -4.31 6.43
N LEU A 134 -4.10 -4.78 5.34
CA LEU A 134 -4.63 -5.86 4.53
C LEU A 134 -4.81 -7.15 5.34
N ILE A 135 -3.85 -7.50 6.19
CA ILE A 135 -3.94 -8.67 7.08
C ILE A 135 -5.02 -8.47 8.15
N VAL A 136 -5.00 -7.35 8.85
CA VAL A 136 -5.93 -7.11 9.96
C VAL A 136 -7.37 -7.07 9.45
N SER A 137 -7.65 -6.36 8.36
CA SER A 137 -9.01 -6.27 7.82
C SER A 137 -9.56 -7.62 7.36
N THR A 138 -8.74 -8.44 6.69
CA THR A 138 -9.16 -9.78 6.22
C THR A 138 -9.35 -10.76 7.37
N LEU A 139 -8.45 -10.77 8.36
CA LEU A 139 -8.62 -11.58 9.58
C LEU A 139 -9.86 -11.16 10.37
N MET A 140 -10.11 -9.85 10.54
CA MET A 140 -11.33 -9.36 11.19
C MET A 140 -12.59 -9.80 10.45
N GLY A 141 -12.57 -9.75 9.11
CA GLY A 141 -13.66 -10.27 8.28
C GLY A 141 -13.91 -11.78 8.48
N SER A 142 -12.84 -12.58 8.60
CA SER A 142 -12.94 -14.00 8.90
C SER A 142 -13.47 -14.25 10.32
N LEU A 143 -12.97 -13.54 11.32
CA LEU A 143 -13.46 -13.64 12.71
C LEU A 143 -14.93 -13.26 12.81
N ARG A 144 -15.36 -12.19 12.14
CA ARG A 144 -16.77 -11.79 12.04
C ARG A 144 -17.63 -12.94 11.52
N THR A 145 -17.15 -13.65 10.49
CA THR A 145 -17.86 -14.79 9.90
C THR A 145 -17.89 -15.98 10.85
N PHE A 146 -16.76 -16.28 11.50
CA PHE A 146 -16.62 -17.40 12.45
C PHE A 146 -17.54 -17.23 13.68
N PHE A 147 -17.55 -16.05 14.30
CA PHE A 147 -18.42 -15.73 15.44
C PHE A 147 -19.80 -15.21 15.02
N GLY A 148 -20.18 -15.41 13.76
CA GLY A 148 -21.40 -14.88 13.20
C GLY A 148 -22.68 -15.49 13.76
N ASP A 149 -22.62 -16.67 14.36
CA ASP A 149 -23.81 -17.35 14.87
C ASP A 149 -24.32 -16.75 16.18
N TYR A 150 -23.44 -16.16 17.00
CA TYR A 150 -23.81 -15.54 18.28
C TYR A 150 -24.35 -14.11 18.06
N ALA A 151 -25.62 -13.89 18.40
CA ALA A 151 -26.29 -12.61 18.15
C ALA A 151 -25.56 -11.41 18.78
N ASP A 152 -25.06 -11.58 20.02
CA ASP A 152 -24.44 -10.50 20.79
C ASP A 152 -23.06 -10.07 20.27
N THR A 153 -22.35 -10.94 19.56
CA THR A 153 -21.01 -10.64 19.05
C THR A 153 -21.01 -10.03 17.65
N ARG A 154 -22.11 -10.18 16.87
CA ARG A 154 -22.21 -9.64 15.50
C ARG A 154 -21.96 -8.13 15.43
N PRO A 155 -22.56 -7.29 16.29
CA PRO A 155 -22.31 -5.84 16.26
C PRO A 155 -20.85 -5.51 16.54
N ILE A 156 -20.27 -6.17 17.55
CA ILE A 156 -18.88 -5.94 18.00
C ILE A 156 -17.91 -6.21 16.85
N PHE A 157 -17.95 -7.41 16.27
CA PHE A 157 -17.03 -7.75 15.17
C PHE A 157 -17.28 -6.94 13.91
N THR A 158 -18.52 -6.54 13.62
CA THR A 158 -18.81 -5.66 12.48
C THR A 158 -18.22 -4.27 12.68
N ILE A 159 -18.35 -3.69 13.88
CA ILE A 159 -17.74 -2.39 14.21
C ILE A 159 -16.21 -2.48 14.15
N LEU A 160 -15.60 -3.51 14.77
CA LEU A 160 -14.16 -3.72 14.72
C LEU A 160 -13.64 -3.90 13.29
N THR A 161 -14.37 -4.65 12.46
CA THR A 161 -14.05 -4.83 11.04
C THR A 161 -14.06 -3.49 10.30
N ASN A 162 -15.09 -2.67 10.50
CA ASN A 162 -15.16 -1.33 9.89
C ASN A 162 -13.96 -0.45 10.29
N TYR A 163 -13.56 -0.45 11.56
CA TYR A 163 -12.38 0.31 12.00
C TYR A 163 -11.06 -0.27 11.48
N ALA A 164 -10.95 -1.59 11.34
CA ALA A 164 -9.80 -2.25 10.74
C ALA A 164 -9.58 -1.86 9.28
N TYR A 165 -10.63 -1.49 8.54
CA TYR A 165 -10.53 -0.97 7.18
C TYR A 165 -10.13 0.52 7.11
N ILE A 166 -10.09 1.23 8.22
CA ILE A 166 -9.92 2.70 8.23
C ILE A 166 -8.62 3.10 8.90
N LEU A 167 -8.47 2.78 10.20
CA LEU A 167 -7.39 3.35 11.01
C LEU A 167 -6.00 2.98 10.49
N PRO A 168 -5.72 1.71 10.13
CA PRO A 168 -4.41 1.34 9.61
C PRO A 168 -4.11 2.01 8.25
N TYR A 169 -5.11 2.18 7.38
CA TYR A 169 -4.95 2.88 6.10
C TYR A 169 -4.69 4.38 6.29
N LEU A 170 -5.35 5.01 7.26
CA LEU A 170 -5.09 6.40 7.62
C LEU A 170 -3.64 6.59 8.07
N CYS A 171 -3.15 5.72 8.97
CA CYS A 171 -1.76 5.73 9.41
C CYS A 171 -0.80 5.53 8.23
N ALA A 172 -1.10 4.54 7.37
CA ALA A 172 -0.31 4.24 6.19
C ALA A 172 -0.18 5.43 5.25
N PHE A 173 -1.29 5.98 4.76
CA PHE A 173 -1.25 7.08 3.81
C PHE A 173 -0.71 8.36 4.43
N THR A 174 -0.91 8.59 5.73
CA THR A 174 -0.28 9.73 6.43
C THR A 174 1.25 9.62 6.43
N LEU A 175 1.80 8.43 6.69
CA LEU A 175 3.25 8.20 6.66
C LEU A 175 3.82 8.36 5.24
N ILE A 176 3.15 7.80 4.23
CA ILE A 176 3.57 7.97 2.84
C ILE A 176 3.50 9.45 2.46
N LEU A 177 2.42 10.16 2.80
CA LEU A 177 2.28 11.60 2.54
C LEU A 177 3.44 12.38 3.14
N ARG A 178 3.75 12.17 4.43
CA ARG A 178 4.87 12.83 5.10
C ARG A 178 6.20 12.57 4.39
N GLY A 179 6.44 11.33 3.96
CA GLY A 179 7.61 10.99 3.16
C GLY A 179 7.63 11.71 1.81
N THR A 180 6.52 11.75 1.08
CA THR A 180 6.45 12.47 -0.20
C THR A 180 6.63 13.99 -0.05
N ILE A 181 6.13 14.56 1.05
CA ILE A 181 6.32 15.97 1.39
C ILE A 181 7.81 16.25 1.62
N GLU A 182 8.51 15.41 2.38
CA GLU A 182 9.93 15.54 2.64
C GLU A 182 10.79 15.41 1.38
N LEU A 183 10.44 14.49 0.46
CA LEU A 183 11.06 14.43 -0.88
C LEU A 183 10.86 15.72 -1.67
N SER A 184 9.72 16.40 -1.50
CA SER A 184 9.37 17.62 -2.23
C SER A 184 9.96 18.91 -1.66
N HIS A 185 10.75 18.88 -0.57
CA HIS A 185 11.28 20.10 0.07
C HIS A 185 12.40 20.83 -0.71
N GLN A 186 12.49 20.69 -2.05
CA GLN A 186 13.64 21.18 -2.81
C GLN A 186 13.37 22.21 -3.93
N PRO A 187 12.12 22.50 -4.34
CA PRO A 187 11.81 23.81 -4.94
C PRO A 187 10.36 24.32 -4.73
N GLU A 188 10.15 25.65 -4.80
CA GLU A 188 8.82 26.30 -4.80
C GLU A 188 7.89 25.78 -5.91
N GLU A 189 8.46 25.24 -6.99
CA GLU A 189 7.76 24.64 -8.13
C GLU A 189 6.85 23.45 -7.74
N LEU A 190 7.00 22.92 -6.51
CA LEU A 190 6.18 21.84 -5.98
C LEU A 190 4.92 22.32 -5.22
N LYS A 191 4.65 23.64 -5.19
CA LYS A 191 3.36 24.18 -4.78
C LYS A 191 2.26 23.68 -5.73
N ILE A 192 1.28 22.98 -5.17
CA ILE A 192 0.13 22.48 -5.95
C ILE A 192 -0.72 23.69 -6.33
N SER A 193 -0.85 23.96 -7.63
CA SER A 193 -1.74 25.03 -8.09
C SER A 193 -3.20 24.70 -7.74
N LEU A 194 -3.97 25.73 -7.38
CA LEU A 194 -5.39 25.58 -7.04
C LEU A 194 -6.17 24.81 -8.12
N LYS A 195 -5.85 25.03 -9.40
CA LYS A 195 -6.42 24.29 -10.53
C LYS A 195 -6.28 22.78 -10.40
N LYS A 196 -5.13 22.27 -9.93
CA LYS A 196 -4.90 20.82 -9.74
C LYS A 196 -5.73 20.26 -8.57
N TYR A 197 -5.88 21.04 -7.50
CA TYR A 197 -6.78 20.68 -6.40
C TYR A 197 -8.22 20.61 -6.85
N ILE A 198 -8.68 21.55 -7.70
CA ILE A 198 -10.05 21.54 -8.24
C ILE A 198 -10.26 20.30 -9.13
N VAL A 199 -9.34 20.02 -10.04
CA VAL A 199 -9.42 18.86 -10.97
C VAL A 199 -9.48 17.53 -10.23
N CYS A 200 -8.76 17.37 -9.12
CA CYS A 200 -8.83 16.16 -8.30
C CYS A 200 -9.97 16.19 -7.26
N GLY A 201 -10.30 17.38 -6.75
CA GLY A 201 -11.23 17.59 -5.64
C GLY A 201 -12.69 17.47 -6.07
N VAL A 202 -13.07 17.99 -7.24
CA VAL A 202 -14.45 17.91 -7.72
C VAL A 202 -14.89 16.46 -7.95
N PRO A 203 -14.14 15.60 -8.68
CA PRO A 203 -14.48 14.18 -8.78
C PRO A 203 -14.52 13.46 -7.44
N PHE A 204 -13.61 13.83 -6.50
CA PHE A 204 -13.60 13.27 -5.17
C PHE A 204 -14.85 13.61 -4.36
N ILE A 205 -15.31 14.87 -4.40
CA ILE A 205 -16.53 15.31 -3.71
C ILE A 205 -17.76 14.64 -4.32
N LEU A 206 -17.85 14.56 -5.65
CA LEU A 206 -18.95 13.85 -6.32
C LEU A 206 -18.97 12.37 -5.95
N PHE A 207 -17.80 11.71 -5.96
CA PHE A 207 -17.68 10.32 -5.52
C PHE A 207 -18.07 10.14 -4.05
N ALA A 208 -17.61 11.02 -3.16
CA ALA A 208 -17.94 10.99 -1.74
C ALA A 208 -19.44 11.19 -1.51
N TYR A 209 -20.09 12.08 -2.25
CA TYR A 209 -21.53 12.31 -2.20
C TYR A 209 -22.30 11.05 -2.61
N VAL A 210 -21.98 10.46 -3.77
CA VAL A 210 -22.62 9.21 -4.24
C VAL A 210 -22.39 8.07 -3.23
N TRP A 211 -21.18 7.94 -2.71
CA TRP A 211 -20.85 6.93 -1.70
C TRP A 211 -21.66 7.11 -0.41
N LEU A 212 -21.82 8.36 0.05
CA LEU A 212 -22.64 8.70 1.21
C LEU A 212 -24.11 8.35 0.97
N GLU A 213 -24.67 8.78 -0.15
CA GLU A 213 -26.04 8.45 -0.55
C GLU A 213 -26.24 6.94 -0.54
N LEU A 214 -25.29 6.18 -1.09
CA LEU A 214 -25.34 4.73 -1.10
C LEU A 214 -25.31 4.12 0.31
N ILE A 215 -24.52 4.66 1.25
CA ILE A 215 -24.53 4.18 2.64
C ILE A 215 -25.87 4.43 3.32
N PHE A 216 -26.41 5.65 3.22
CA PHE A 216 -27.59 6.07 3.98
C PHE A 216 -28.91 5.52 3.40
N THR A 217 -28.95 5.21 2.12
CA THR A 217 -30.12 4.59 1.47
C THR A 217 -30.11 3.06 1.56
N ASN A 218 -29.08 2.43 2.14
CA ASN A 218 -29.01 0.99 2.30
C ASN A 218 -29.92 0.50 3.44
N GLN A 219 -31.02 -0.18 3.09
CA GLN A 219 -31.97 -0.74 4.07
C GLN A 219 -31.33 -1.79 5.00
N THR A 220 -30.28 -2.48 4.54
CA THR A 220 -29.55 -3.50 5.32
C THR A 220 -28.40 -2.90 6.15
N ARG A 221 -28.40 -1.58 6.31
CA ARG A 221 -27.40 -0.85 7.09
C ARG A 221 -27.43 -1.30 8.55
N LEU A 222 -28.56 -1.10 9.23
CA LEU A 222 -28.71 -1.33 10.69
C LEU A 222 -29.22 -2.73 11.05
N ILE A 223 -29.97 -3.35 10.13
CA ILE A 223 -30.61 -4.65 10.34
C ILE A 223 -30.09 -5.59 9.26
N PRO A 224 -29.70 -6.84 9.61
CA PRO A 224 -29.36 -7.84 8.61
C PRO A 224 -30.55 -8.07 7.66
N GLY A 225 -30.30 -8.01 6.34
CA GLY A 225 -31.33 -8.33 5.35
C GLY A 225 -31.57 -9.82 5.21
N GLU A 226 -32.66 -10.22 4.56
CA GLU A 226 -32.88 -11.62 4.18
C GLU A 226 -31.67 -12.16 3.40
N GLY A 227 -31.18 -13.34 3.80
CA GLY A 227 -29.97 -13.92 3.22
C GLY A 227 -28.65 -13.31 3.70
N ASN A 228 -28.64 -12.20 4.44
CA ASN A 228 -27.43 -11.62 5.00
C ASN A 228 -27.37 -11.80 6.52
N ARG A 229 -26.29 -12.39 7.03
CA ARG A 229 -26.11 -12.61 8.47
C ARG A 229 -25.75 -11.35 9.25
N PHE A 230 -25.21 -10.35 8.57
CA PHE A 230 -24.65 -9.16 9.19
C PHE A 230 -25.29 -7.90 8.61
N ALA A 231 -25.66 -6.98 9.49
CA ALA A 231 -25.92 -5.61 9.06
C ALA A 231 -24.59 -4.99 8.58
N THR A 232 -24.66 -4.02 7.67
CA THR A 232 -23.44 -3.36 7.18
C THR A 232 -22.79 -2.51 8.28
N TYR A 233 -23.62 -1.87 9.11
CA TYR A 233 -23.24 -0.97 10.19
C TYR A 233 -24.17 -1.10 11.39
N TYR A 234 -23.64 -1.29 12.59
CA TYR A 234 -24.43 -1.34 13.84
C TYR A 234 -24.37 -0.02 14.64
N LEU A 235 -24.04 1.09 13.98
CA LEU A 235 -23.83 2.39 14.62
C LEU A 235 -24.97 3.36 14.29
N LYS A 236 -25.33 4.21 15.26
CA LYS A 236 -26.20 5.38 15.03
C LYS A 236 -25.55 6.31 14.01
N ASP A 237 -26.37 7.02 13.23
CA ASP A 237 -25.93 7.85 12.10
C ASP A 237 -24.84 8.87 12.47
N SER A 238 -24.97 9.56 13.60
CA SER A 238 -23.96 10.52 14.07
C SER A 238 -22.61 9.85 14.36
N LEU A 239 -22.62 8.69 15.01
CA LEU A 239 -21.41 7.91 15.28
C LEU A 239 -20.82 7.34 13.99
N LEU A 240 -21.65 6.80 13.11
CA LEU A 240 -21.22 6.30 11.80
C LEU A 240 -20.52 7.40 10.99
N VAL A 241 -21.10 8.60 10.95
CA VAL A 241 -20.49 9.73 10.25
C VAL A 241 -19.13 10.10 10.87
N LEU A 242 -19.11 10.26 12.19
CA LEU A 242 -17.93 10.76 12.90
C LEU A 242 -16.76 9.77 12.91
N THR A 243 -17.03 8.46 13.07
CA THR A 243 -15.98 7.46 13.31
C THR A 243 -15.66 6.59 12.09
N VAL A 244 -16.56 6.52 11.10
CA VAL A 244 -16.36 5.70 9.89
C VAL A 244 -16.24 6.58 8.66
N VAL A 245 -17.28 7.38 8.36
CA VAL A 245 -17.35 8.17 7.12
C VAL A 245 -16.24 9.22 7.04
N ILE A 246 -16.19 10.15 8.00
CA ILE A 246 -15.23 11.25 7.99
C ILE A 246 -13.79 10.71 7.96
N PRO A 247 -13.40 9.75 8.84
CA PRO A 247 -12.07 9.15 8.78
C PRO A 247 -11.76 8.44 7.44
N SER A 248 -12.74 7.79 6.82
CA SER A 248 -12.56 7.19 5.48
C SER A 248 -12.30 8.24 4.42
N LEU A 249 -13.10 9.32 4.38
CA LEU A 249 -12.90 10.42 3.43
C LEU A 249 -11.56 11.11 3.62
N ILE A 250 -11.13 11.33 4.87
CA ILE A 250 -9.79 11.85 5.18
C ILE A 250 -8.72 10.90 4.65
N THR A 251 -8.85 9.60 4.91
CA THR A 251 -7.91 8.57 4.45
C THR A 251 -7.77 8.59 2.92
N TRP A 252 -8.90 8.63 2.21
CA TRP A 252 -8.94 8.67 0.75
C TRP A 252 -8.30 9.95 0.22
N PHE A 253 -8.65 11.10 0.78
CA PHE A 253 -8.08 12.38 0.41
C PHE A 253 -6.56 12.42 0.61
N VAL A 254 -6.06 11.95 1.76
CA VAL A 254 -4.63 11.84 2.06
C VAL A 254 -3.93 10.92 1.05
N GLY A 255 -4.54 9.79 0.70
CA GLY A 255 -4.03 8.87 -0.33
C GLY A 255 -3.92 9.54 -1.71
N LEU A 256 -4.95 10.26 -2.15
CA LEU A 256 -4.97 10.99 -3.42
C LEU A 256 -3.94 12.13 -3.46
N VAL A 257 -3.83 12.91 -2.38
CA VAL A 257 -2.82 13.99 -2.26
C VAL A 257 -1.39 13.42 -2.31
N THR A 258 -1.17 12.26 -1.68
CA THR A 258 0.13 11.54 -1.74
C THR A 258 0.53 11.23 -3.17
N VAL A 259 -0.39 10.64 -3.94
CA VAL A 259 -0.18 10.32 -5.36
C VAL A 259 0.11 11.58 -6.17
N LEU A 260 -0.67 12.65 -5.97
CA LEU A 260 -0.50 13.92 -6.66
C LEU A 260 0.88 14.56 -6.37
N LYS A 261 1.29 14.61 -5.10
CA LYS A 261 2.60 15.16 -4.71
C LYS A 261 3.75 14.36 -5.31
N LEU A 262 3.68 13.03 -5.27
CA LEU A 262 4.72 12.20 -5.85
C LEU A 262 4.78 12.33 -7.38
N TRP A 263 3.62 12.49 -8.04
CA TRP A 263 3.57 12.77 -9.47
C TRP A 263 4.24 14.10 -9.84
N LEU A 264 4.07 15.14 -9.01
CA LEU A 264 4.75 16.42 -9.18
C LEU A 264 6.26 16.31 -8.93
N TYR A 265 6.67 15.63 -7.86
CA TYR A 265 8.08 15.36 -7.56
C TYR A 265 8.77 14.67 -8.75
N ARG A 266 8.12 13.65 -9.35
CA ARG A 266 8.63 12.98 -10.56
C ARG A 266 8.94 13.93 -11.71
N ARG A 267 8.19 15.03 -11.88
CA ARG A 267 8.41 15.97 -12.99
C ARG A 267 9.69 16.80 -12.80
N VAL A 268 10.00 17.14 -11.55
CA VAL A 268 11.12 18.01 -11.17
C VAL A 268 12.45 17.27 -11.09
N VAL A 269 12.43 15.99 -10.68
CA VAL A 269 13.66 15.18 -10.55
C VAL A 269 14.40 15.09 -11.89
N LYS A 270 15.71 15.38 -11.89
CA LYS A 270 16.56 15.30 -13.08
C LYS A 270 16.91 13.83 -13.40
N GLY A 271 17.16 13.54 -14.68
CA GLY A 271 17.57 12.21 -15.15
C GLY A 271 16.41 11.30 -15.58
N ILE A 272 16.51 10.77 -16.80
CA ILE A 272 15.46 9.94 -17.42
C ILE A 272 15.24 8.64 -16.63
N ILE A 273 16.31 8.05 -16.10
CA ILE A 273 16.25 6.76 -15.39
C ILE A 273 15.54 6.91 -14.04
N TYR A 274 15.84 7.95 -13.25
CA TYR A 274 15.12 8.27 -12.00
C TYR A 274 13.64 8.55 -12.27
N LYS A 275 13.32 9.37 -13.29
CA LYS A 275 11.93 9.64 -13.68
C LYS A 275 11.17 8.36 -13.99
N ARG A 276 11.78 7.41 -14.71
CA ARG A 276 11.18 6.11 -15.03
C ARG A 276 10.98 5.24 -13.80
N ALA A 277 11.90 5.27 -12.84
CA ALA A 277 11.76 4.55 -11.58
C ALA A 277 10.63 5.14 -10.72
N LEU A 278 10.62 6.46 -10.52
CA LEU A 278 9.56 7.17 -9.81
C LEU A 278 8.20 7.03 -10.50
N SER A 279 8.15 6.94 -11.83
CA SER A 279 6.92 6.64 -12.55
C SER A 279 6.29 5.33 -12.12
N SER A 280 7.09 4.26 -11.97
CA SER A 280 6.62 2.98 -11.44
C SER A 280 6.11 3.11 -10.00
N LEU A 281 6.75 3.94 -9.16
CA LEU A 281 6.29 4.18 -7.79
C LEU A 281 4.93 4.89 -7.78
N VAL A 282 4.76 5.94 -8.59
CA VAL A 282 3.50 6.68 -8.64
C VAL A 282 2.38 5.79 -9.14
N TYR A 283 2.54 5.11 -10.29
CA TYR A 283 1.50 4.22 -10.79
C TYR A 283 1.18 3.09 -9.82
N GLY A 284 2.20 2.56 -9.14
CA GLY A 284 2.02 1.55 -8.11
C GLY A 284 1.16 2.04 -6.94
N LEU A 285 1.49 3.22 -6.39
CA LEU A 285 0.71 3.85 -5.32
C LEU A 285 -0.68 4.27 -5.78
N THR A 286 -0.85 4.77 -7.02
CA THR A 286 -2.16 5.06 -7.60
C THR A 286 -3.04 3.82 -7.62
N GLY A 287 -2.51 2.68 -8.09
CA GLY A 287 -3.24 1.43 -8.12
C GLY A 287 -3.65 0.96 -6.72
N VAL A 288 -2.75 1.04 -5.74
CA VAL A 288 -3.06 0.64 -4.36
C VAL A 288 -4.08 1.57 -3.70
N VAL A 289 -3.92 2.90 -3.83
CA VAL A 289 -4.87 3.88 -3.30
C VAL A 289 -6.24 3.70 -3.94
N PHE A 290 -6.31 3.71 -5.28
CA PHE A 290 -7.58 3.57 -5.99
C PHE A 290 -8.26 2.23 -5.71
N GLY A 291 -7.50 1.13 -5.77
CA GLY A 291 -8.00 -0.20 -5.45
C GLY A 291 -8.53 -0.31 -4.01
N SER A 292 -7.88 0.36 -3.05
CA SER A 292 -8.34 0.38 -1.65
C SER A 292 -9.62 1.20 -1.46
N ILE A 293 -9.72 2.38 -2.11
CA ILE A 293 -10.91 3.24 -2.06
C ILE A 293 -12.13 2.49 -2.61
N ILE A 294 -11.99 1.90 -3.80
CA ILE A 294 -13.11 1.21 -4.43
C ILE A 294 -13.48 -0.05 -3.65
N LEU A 295 -12.50 -0.84 -3.19
CA LEU A 295 -12.80 -2.02 -2.38
C LEU A 295 -13.55 -1.64 -1.09
N GLN A 296 -13.11 -0.57 -0.41
CA GLN A 296 -13.81 -0.07 0.77
C GLN A 296 -15.22 0.45 0.45
N ALA A 297 -15.39 1.14 -0.68
CA ALA A 297 -16.70 1.58 -1.15
C ALA A 297 -17.62 0.38 -1.43
N LEU A 298 -17.15 -0.65 -2.13
CA LEU A 298 -17.93 -1.87 -2.39
C LEU A 298 -18.36 -2.57 -1.09
N LEU A 299 -17.45 -2.70 -0.13
CA LEU A 299 -17.74 -3.31 1.18
C LEU A 299 -18.82 -2.54 1.96
N SER A 300 -18.96 -1.23 1.74
CA SER A 300 -20.00 -0.41 2.38
C SER A 300 -21.40 -0.54 1.76
N LEU A 301 -21.52 -1.13 0.56
CA LEU A 301 -22.82 -1.30 -0.12
C LEU A 301 -23.64 -2.46 0.45
N GLY A 302 -22.99 -3.37 1.20
CA GLY A 302 -23.62 -4.58 1.72
C GLY A 302 -23.99 -5.60 0.64
N ASN A 303 -24.45 -6.78 1.03
CA ASN A 303 -24.70 -7.87 0.08
C ASN A 303 -25.88 -7.58 -0.86
N ARG A 304 -26.97 -6.96 -0.39
CA ARG A 304 -28.22 -6.88 -1.16
C ARG A 304 -28.05 -6.18 -2.52
N ARG A 305 -27.42 -5.01 -2.54
CA ARG A 305 -27.19 -4.25 -3.79
C ARG A 305 -26.18 -4.90 -4.71
N LEU A 306 -25.24 -5.64 -4.12
CA LEU A 306 -24.23 -6.36 -4.88
C LEU A 306 -24.79 -7.66 -5.48
N LEU A 307 -25.85 -8.23 -4.90
CA LEU A 307 -26.54 -9.39 -5.45
C LEU A 307 -27.28 -9.06 -6.75
N ASP A 308 -27.74 -7.81 -6.94
CA ASP A 308 -28.39 -7.37 -8.18
C ASP A 308 -27.43 -7.39 -9.38
N LEU A 309 -26.11 -7.28 -9.15
CA LEU A 309 -25.07 -7.46 -10.19
C LEU A 309 -24.87 -8.94 -10.58
N GLY A 310 -25.47 -9.86 -9.83
CA GLY A 310 -25.18 -11.28 -9.88
C GLY A 310 -23.82 -11.64 -9.28
N LEU A 311 -23.69 -12.89 -8.84
CA LEU A 311 -22.45 -13.39 -8.24
C LEU A 311 -21.24 -13.24 -9.18
N ALA A 312 -21.42 -13.55 -10.48
CA ALA A 312 -20.35 -13.43 -11.47
C ALA A 312 -19.89 -11.99 -11.67
N GLY A 313 -20.83 -11.03 -11.77
CA GLY A 313 -20.52 -9.61 -11.90
C GLY A 313 -19.77 -9.08 -10.68
N LEU A 314 -20.25 -9.40 -9.48
CA LEU A 314 -19.59 -9.05 -8.22
C LEU A 314 -18.15 -9.60 -8.15
N LEU A 315 -17.96 -10.88 -8.46
CA LEU A 315 -16.63 -11.50 -8.44
C LEU A 315 -15.69 -10.86 -9.46
N GLY A 316 -16.19 -10.58 -10.67
CA GLY A 316 -15.42 -9.90 -11.71
C GLY A 316 -14.91 -8.53 -11.23
N VAL A 317 -15.79 -7.74 -10.61
CA VAL A 317 -15.43 -6.44 -10.03
C VAL A 317 -14.37 -6.60 -8.92
N ILE A 318 -14.58 -7.53 -7.98
CA ILE A 318 -13.63 -7.79 -6.89
C ILE A 318 -12.26 -8.22 -7.44
N TYR A 319 -12.23 -9.14 -8.41
CA TYR A 319 -10.97 -9.63 -8.99
C TYR A 319 -10.20 -8.56 -9.75
N VAL A 320 -10.88 -7.67 -10.48
CA VAL A 320 -10.22 -6.55 -11.15
C VAL A 320 -9.52 -5.66 -10.12
N PHE A 321 -10.18 -5.31 -9.02
CA PHE A 321 -9.57 -4.44 -8.01
C PHE A 321 -8.46 -5.12 -7.22
N ILE A 322 -8.61 -6.41 -6.91
CA ILE A 322 -7.52 -7.19 -6.31
C ILE A 322 -6.31 -7.23 -7.25
N PHE A 323 -6.52 -7.50 -8.53
CA PHE A 323 -5.46 -7.51 -9.53
C PHE A 323 -4.74 -6.16 -9.63
N ILE A 324 -5.48 -5.05 -9.65
CA ILE A 324 -4.93 -3.69 -9.62
C ILE A 324 -4.03 -3.49 -8.38
N GLN A 325 -4.43 -3.98 -7.20
CA GLN A 325 -3.61 -3.88 -5.99
C GLN A 325 -2.32 -4.72 -6.08
N ILE A 326 -2.41 -5.97 -6.56
CA ILE A 326 -1.24 -6.84 -6.77
C ILE A 326 -0.23 -6.16 -7.71
N VAL A 327 -0.71 -5.69 -8.88
CA VAL A 327 0.12 -4.96 -9.84
C VAL A 327 0.67 -3.69 -9.22
N GLY A 328 -0.13 -2.98 -8.43
CA GLY A 328 0.26 -1.78 -7.69
C GLY A 328 1.47 -2.02 -6.80
N PHE A 329 1.42 -3.02 -5.91
CA PHE A 329 2.55 -3.37 -5.05
C PHE A 329 3.78 -3.85 -5.84
N LEU A 330 3.60 -4.62 -6.91
CA LEU A 330 4.70 -5.05 -7.77
C LEU A 330 5.41 -3.86 -8.45
N LEU A 331 4.66 -2.84 -8.87
CA LEU A 331 5.21 -1.62 -9.47
C LEU A 331 5.99 -0.79 -8.44
N ILE A 332 5.52 -0.70 -7.19
CA ILE A 332 6.26 -0.07 -6.08
C ILE A 332 7.59 -0.82 -5.86
N ALA A 333 7.55 -2.14 -5.77
CA ALA A 333 8.76 -2.96 -5.61
C ALA A 333 9.75 -2.81 -6.79
N ARG A 334 9.22 -2.74 -8.02
CA ARG A 334 10.00 -2.52 -9.24
C ARG A 334 10.67 -1.14 -9.24
N SER A 335 10.01 -0.12 -8.70
CA SER A 335 10.59 1.21 -8.54
C SER A 335 11.83 1.16 -7.64
N ALA A 336 11.68 0.60 -6.43
CA ALA A 336 12.78 0.44 -5.48
C ALA A 336 13.98 -0.30 -6.09
N LYS A 337 13.71 -1.43 -6.78
CA LYS A 337 14.76 -2.18 -7.48
C LYS A 337 15.50 -1.36 -8.53
N LYS A 338 14.79 -0.52 -9.29
CA LYS A 338 15.41 0.37 -10.28
C LYS A 338 16.26 1.44 -9.61
N LEU A 339 15.74 2.08 -8.55
CA LEU A 339 16.49 3.09 -7.80
C LEU A 339 17.76 2.50 -7.18
N THR A 340 17.67 1.34 -6.53
CA THR A 340 18.83 0.60 -6.00
C THR A 340 19.89 0.32 -7.05
N LYS A 341 19.50 0.00 -8.29
CA LYS A 341 20.46 -0.24 -9.38
C LYS A 341 21.17 1.03 -9.83
N ILE A 342 20.52 2.19 -9.74
CA ILE A 342 21.13 3.47 -10.14
C ILE A 342 22.18 3.89 -9.11
N GLU A 343 21.87 3.78 -7.82
CA GLU A 343 22.78 4.14 -6.72
C GLU A 343 23.97 3.18 -6.57
N ALA A 344 23.92 2.01 -7.21
CA ALA A 344 24.99 1.01 -7.16
C ALA A 344 26.04 1.18 -8.27
N VAL A 345 25.79 2.05 -9.25
CA VAL A 345 26.72 2.41 -10.33
C VAL A 345 27.47 3.67 -9.91
#